data_AF-A0A447N1E6-F1
#
_entry.id   AF-A0A447N1E6-F1
#
_cell.length_a   1.000
_cell.length_b   1.000
_cell.length_c   1.000
_cell.angle_alpha   90.00
_cell.angle_beta   90.00
_cell.angle_gamma   90.00
#
_symmetry.space_group_name_H-M   'P 1'
#
loop_
_entity.id
_entity.type
_entity.pdbx_description
1 polymer ?
#
loop_
_entity_poly.entity_id
_entity_poly.type
_entity_poly.pdbx_seq_one_letter_code
_entity_poly.pdbx_strand_id
1 'polypeptide(L)'
;METALRQALTQLAAQPAQITRFQFDMLDGRWWNSQRRVPEKYLVLHRNYQMGDDRLPTAIPGEIMPLLPLSLPHRWRGIQLSTLAQLQLWPSEDMAQLPPPAHYYSEKDFAALAEQARLQDEKNTESLNRQ
;
A
#
# COMPACT_ATOMS: atom_id res chain seq x y z
N MET A 1 28.94 6.07 1.94
CA MET A 1 27.54 5.76 1.61
C MET A 1 26.85 6.88 0.83
N GLU A 2 27.06 8.15 1.20
CA GLU A 2 26.41 9.30 0.57
C GLU A 2 26.65 9.44 -0.95
N THR A 3 27.87 9.16 -1.42
CA THR A 3 28.23 9.30 -2.84
C THR A 3 27.52 8.28 -3.74
N ALA A 4 27.43 7.01 -3.31
CA ALA A 4 26.79 5.95 -4.09
C ALA A 4 25.28 6.17 -4.23
N LEU A 5 24.63 6.61 -3.14
CA LEU A 5 23.20 6.97 -3.18
C LEU A 5 22.94 8.15 -4.12
N ARG A 6 23.74 9.22 -4.01
CA ARG A 6 23.60 10.38 -4.90
C ARG A 6 23.82 9.99 -6.37
N GLN A 7 24.83 9.17 -6.68
CA GLN A 7 25.08 8.69 -8.04
C GLN A 7 23.90 7.86 -8.57
N ALA A 8 23.37 6.94 -7.77
CA ALA A 8 22.20 6.14 -8.15
C ALA A 8 20.98 7.03 -8.43
N LEU A 9 20.71 8.03 -7.58
CA LEU A 9 19.60 8.97 -7.77
C LEU A 9 19.78 9.79 -9.06
N THR A 10 21.00 10.25 -9.37
CA THR A 10 21.28 10.95 -10.63
C THR A 10 21.03 10.04 -11.84
N GLN A 11 21.46 8.78 -11.80
CA GLN A 11 21.23 7.81 -12.89
C GLN A 11 19.74 7.50 -13.10
N LEU A 12 18.96 7.53 -12.03
CA LEU A 12 17.51 7.37 -12.05
C LEU A 12 16.76 8.67 -12.41
N ALA A 13 17.48 9.74 -12.77
CA ALA A 13 16.92 11.06 -13.06
C ALA A 13 16.01 11.60 -11.94
N ALA A 14 16.42 11.38 -10.69
CA ALA A 14 15.69 11.85 -9.53
C ALA A 14 15.53 13.38 -9.55
N GLN A 15 14.35 13.84 -9.16
CA GLN A 15 14.05 15.27 -9.07
C GLN A 15 14.75 15.92 -7.87
N PRO A 16 15.04 17.23 -7.92
CA PRO A 16 15.57 17.97 -6.78
C PRO A 16 14.69 17.84 -5.54
N ALA A 17 15.31 17.83 -4.36
CA ALA A 17 14.60 17.66 -3.09
C ALA A 17 13.46 18.69 -2.89
N GLN A 18 13.62 19.92 -3.39
CA GLN A 18 12.62 20.97 -3.34
C GLN A 18 11.39 20.62 -4.20
N ILE A 19 11.59 20.06 -5.39
CA ILE A 19 10.50 19.63 -6.28
C ILE A 19 9.77 18.45 -5.66
N THR A 20 10.52 17.46 -5.16
CA THR A 20 9.94 16.34 -4.42
C THR A 20 9.10 16.86 -3.26
N ARG A 21 9.65 17.75 -2.41
CA ARG A 21 8.91 18.30 -1.27
C ARG A 21 7.63 19.03 -1.67
N PHE A 22 7.68 19.86 -2.72
CA PHE A 22 6.49 20.51 -3.26
C PHE A 22 5.41 19.49 -3.67
N GLN A 23 5.79 18.41 -4.34
CA GLN A 23 4.84 17.33 -4.71
C GLN A 23 4.24 16.65 -3.47
N PHE A 24 5.06 16.40 -2.44
CA PHE A 24 4.57 15.88 -1.16
C PHE A 24 3.59 16.86 -0.51
N ASP A 25 3.88 18.16 -0.49
CA ASP A 25 2.99 19.16 0.11
C ASP A 25 1.63 19.23 -0.62
N MET A 26 1.58 19.01 -1.94
CA MET A 26 0.31 18.95 -2.70
C MET A 26 -0.56 17.72 -2.35
N LEU A 27 0.04 16.66 -1.83
CA LEU A 27 -0.63 15.42 -1.43
C LEU A 27 -1.03 15.42 0.05
N ASP A 28 -0.53 16.38 0.83
CA ASP A 28 -0.88 16.54 2.23
C ASP A 28 -2.36 16.91 2.41
N GLY A 29 -2.99 16.34 3.43
CA GLY A 29 -4.43 16.39 3.65
C GLY A 29 -5.27 15.53 2.69
N ARG A 30 -4.65 14.91 1.67
CA ARG A 30 -5.36 14.08 0.67
C ARG A 30 -4.97 12.61 0.77
N TRP A 31 -3.68 12.33 0.75
CA TRP A 31 -3.13 10.97 0.83
C TRP A 31 -2.54 10.67 2.19
N TRP A 32 -1.95 11.67 2.83
CA TRP A 32 -1.50 11.60 4.23
C TRP A 32 -1.79 12.91 4.96
N ASN A 33 -1.61 12.92 6.28
CA ASN A 33 -1.71 14.10 7.13
C ASN A 33 -0.38 14.34 7.85
N SER A 34 0.36 15.36 7.41
CA SER A 34 1.67 15.75 7.94
C SER A 34 1.64 16.23 9.39
N GLN A 35 0.46 16.58 9.92
CA GLN A 35 0.27 16.96 11.32
C GLN A 35 0.19 15.75 12.26
N ARG A 36 0.05 14.53 11.72
CA ARG A 36 0.05 13.29 12.51
C ARG A 36 1.44 12.65 12.49
N ARG A 37 1.86 12.08 13.63
CA ARG A 37 3.17 11.43 13.77
C ARG A 37 3.02 9.91 13.69
N VAL A 38 4.02 9.23 13.15
CA VAL A 38 4.14 7.76 13.24
C VAL A 38 4.18 7.37 14.74
N PRO A 39 3.47 6.31 15.19
CA PRO A 39 2.79 5.27 14.40
C PRO A 39 1.28 5.50 14.18
N GLU A 40 0.78 6.74 14.22
CA GLU A 40 -0.66 6.99 14.07
C GLU A 40 -1.20 6.45 12.73
N LYS A 41 -2.13 5.50 12.80
CA LYS A 41 -2.72 4.83 11.63
C LYS A 41 -3.25 5.85 10.62
N TYR A 42 -3.94 6.88 11.09
CA TYR A 42 -4.55 7.95 10.28
C TYR A 42 -3.55 8.97 9.73
N LEU A 43 -2.24 8.76 9.89
CA LEU A 43 -1.25 9.47 9.08
C LEU A 43 -1.52 9.22 7.60
N VAL A 44 -1.87 8.00 7.21
CA VAL A 44 -2.31 7.68 5.83
C VAL A 44 -3.82 7.84 5.75
N LEU A 45 -4.27 8.78 4.93
CA LEU A 45 -5.69 9.11 4.74
C LEU A 45 -6.33 8.30 3.62
N HIS A 46 -5.59 8.06 2.53
CA HIS A 46 -6.07 7.31 1.38
C HIS A 46 -5.33 5.99 1.25
N ARG A 47 -5.98 4.88 1.63
CA ARG A 47 -5.41 3.52 1.52
C ARG A 47 -5.94 2.83 0.27
N ASN A 48 -5.07 2.09 -0.40
CA ASN A 48 -5.48 1.19 -1.47
C ASN A 48 -5.65 -0.23 -0.89
N TYR A 49 -6.88 -0.75 -0.96
CA TYR A 49 -7.24 -2.09 -0.48
C TYR A 49 -7.29 -3.13 -1.61
N GLN A 50 -6.96 -2.74 -2.85
CA GLN A 50 -6.87 -3.69 -3.97
C GLN A 50 -5.68 -4.63 -3.75
N MET A 51 -6.01 -5.90 -3.49
CA MET A 51 -5.06 -7.00 -3.36
C MET A 51 -5.11 -7.86 -4.63
N GLY A 52 -4.03 -8.59 -4.88
CA GLY A 52 -3.86 -9.42 -6.08
C GLY A 52 -2.74 -8.94 -6.99
N ASP A 53 -2.58 -9.64 -8.12
CA ASP A 53 -1.45 -9.47 -9.03
C ASP A 53 -1.70 -8.41 -10.10
N ASP A 54 -2.95 -8.20 -10.50
CA ASP A 54 -3.36 -7.13 -11.41
C ASP A 54 -3.83 -5.92 -10.60
N ARG A 55 -3.14 -4.79 -10.78
CA ARG A 55 -3.38 -3.57 -10.02
C ARG A 55 -3.44 -2.36 -10.93
N LEU A 56 -4.36 -1.46 -10.60
CA LEU A 56 -4.33 -0.11 -11.13
C LEU A 56 -3.78 0.82 -10.04
N PRO A 57 -2.72 1.60 -10.32
CA PRO A 57 -2.19 2.55 -9.34
C PRO A 57 -3.26 3.56 -8.89
N THR A 58 -3.14 4.05 -7.66
CA THR A 58 -4.01 5.13 -7.17
C THR A 58 -3.74 6.40 -7.98
N ALA A 59 -4.79 7.01 -8.53
CA ALA A 59 -4.67 8.24 -9.30
C ALA A 59 -4.12 9.38 -8.46
N ILE A 60 -3.00 9.96 -8.90
CA ILE A 60 -2.46 11.19 -8.32
C ILE A 60 -3.45 12.31 -8.65
N PRO A 61 -3.97 13.02 -7.65
CA PRO A 61 -5.00 13.98 -7.95
C PRO A 61 -4.47 15.20 -8.73
N GLY A 62 -5.14 15.56 -9.82
CA GLY A 62 -4.68 16.60 -10.75
C GLY A 62 -3.74 16.08 -11.84
N GLU A 63 -3.33 14.82 -11.78
CA GLU A 63 -2.63 14.14 -12.87
C GLU A 63 -3.60 13.80 -14.00
N ILE A 64 -3.22 14.12 -15.23
CA ILE A 64 -4.01 13.85 -16.44
C ILE A 64 -3.49 12.63 -17.23
N MET A 65 -2.35 12.06 -16.81
CA MET A 65 -1.77 10.89 -17.45
C MET A 65 -2.65 9.66 -17.17
N PRO A 66 -2.91 8.81 -18.18
CA PRO A 66 -3.65 7.58 -17.96
C PRO A 66 -2.86 6.64 -17.05
N LEU A 67 -3.59 5.96 -16.17
CA LEU A 67 -3.00 4.98 -15.26
C LEU A 67 -2.53 3.77 -16.05
N LEU A 68 -1.30 3.34 -15.77
CA LEU A 68 -0.72 2.13 -16.35
C LEU A 68 -1.00 0.94 -15.41
N PRO A 69 -1.70 -0.10 -15.87
CA PRO A 69 -1.92 -1.29 -15.06
C PRO A 69 -0.59 -2.00 -14.80
N LEU A 70 -0.44 -2.52 -13.58
CA LEU A 70 0.67 -3.34 -13.15
C LEU A 70 0.16 -4.77 -13.00
N SER A 71 0.87 -5.74 -13.57
CA SER A 71 0.53 -7.15 -13.47
C SER A 71 1.77 -7.97 -13.11
N LEU A 72 1.65 -8.90 -12.17
CA LEU A 72 2.69 -9.87 -11.88
C LEU A 72 2.52 -11.14 -12.73
N PRO A 73 3.60 -11.64 -13.35
CA PRO A 73 3.52 -12.83 -14.18
C PRO A 73 3.30 -14.06 -13.31
N HIS A 74 2.24 -14.82 -13.57
CA HIS A 74 1.98 -16.07 -12.85
C HIS A 74 2.87 -17.24 -13.33
N ARG A 75 3.54 -17.05 -14.47
CA ARG A 75 4.43 -18.03 -15.09
C ARG A 75 5.75 -17.39 -15.50
N TRP A 76 6.84 -18.08 -15.23
CA TRP A 76 8.17 -17.70 -15.70
C TRP A 76 8.85 -18.90 -16.34
N ARG A 77 9.23 -18.77 -17.63
CA ARG A 77 9.85 -19.86 -18.41
C ARG A 77 9.08 -21.19 -18.33
N GLY A 78 7.75 -21.13 -18.37
CA GLY A 78 6.85 -22.29 -18.29
C GLY A 78 6.58 -22.81 -16.87
N ILE A 79 7.31 -22.32 -15.86
CA ILE A 79 7.10 -22.68 -14.45
C ILE A 79 5.96 -21.83 -13.89
N GLN A 80 4.99 -22.45 -13.23
CA GLN A 80 3.95 -21.75 -12.49
C GLN A 80 4.52 -21.28 -11.14
N LEU A 81 4.55 -19.97 -10.90
CA LEU A 81 5.22 -19.43 -9.70
C LEU A 81 4.58 -19.90 -8.39
N SER A 82 3.26 -20.12 -8.38
CA SER A 82 2.54 -20.61 -7.21
C SER A 82 2.93 -22.04 -6.79
N THR A 83 3.66 -22.79 -7.62
CA THR A 83 4.18 -24.11 -7.24
C THR A 83 5.56 -24.05 -6.59
N LEU A 84 6.23 -22.88 -6.64
CA LEU A 84 7.58 -22.72 -6.10
C LEU A 84 7.57 -22.34 -4.62
N ALA A 85 6.64 -21.50 -4.22
CA ALA A 85 6.53 -21.01 -2.85
C ALA A 85 5.12 -20.49 -2.56
N GLN A 86 4.79 -20.42 -1.27
CA GLN A 86 3.59 -19.75 -0.76
C GLN A 86 3.97 -18.93 0.47
N LEU A 87 3.45 -17.71 0.58
CA LEU A 87 3.48 -16.94 1.82
C LEU A 87 2.36 -17.45 2.74
N GLN A 88 2.73 -17.81 3.97
CA GLN A 88 1.81 -18.23 5.01
C GLN A 88 1.95 -17.34 6.23
N LEU A 89 0.82 -16.85 6.75
CA LEU A 89 0.78 -16.10 8.00
C LEU A 89 0.07 -16.96 9.05
N TRP A 90 0.86 -17.45 10.01
CA TRP A 90 0.36 -18.30 11.07
C TRP A 90 -0.33 -17.47 12.16
N PRO A 91 -1.45 -17.94 12.72
CA PRO A 91 -2.09 -17.27 13.84
C PRO A 91 -1.14 -17.21 15.04
N SER A 92 -1.23 -16.12 15.80
CA SER A 92 -0.50 -15.91 17.05
C SER A 92 -1.49 -15.65 18.19
N GLU A 93 -1.01 -15.44 19.40
CA GLU A 93 -1.88 -15.05 20.53
C GLU A 93 -2.37 -13.60 20.43
N ASP A 94 -1.71 -12.76 19.63
CA ASP A 94 -2.06 -11.36 19.41
C ASP A 94 -2.43 -11.12 17.94
N MET A 95 -3.67 -11.46 17.60
CA MET A 95 -4.22 -11.28 16.25
C MET A 95 -5.05 -10.00 16.10
N ALA A 96 -5.10 -9.16 17.14
CA ALA A 96 -5.93 -7.97 17.22
C ALA A 96 -7.37 -8.19 16.70
N GLN A 97 -7.68 -7.65 15.52
CA GLN A 97 -9.01 -7.70 14.89
C GLN A 97 -9.06 -8.64 13.67
N LEU A 98 -8.06 -9.51 13.49
CA LEU A 98 -8.01 -10.43 12.36
C LEU A 98 -8.92 -11.65 12.62
N PRO A 99 -9.74 -12.08 11.65
CA PRO A 99 -10.64 -13.23 11.79
C PRO A 99 -9.85 -14.55 11.78
N PRO A 100 -9.98 -15.43 12.77
CA PRO A 100 -9.11 -16.61 12.90
C PRO A 100 -9.15 -17.50 11.64
N PRO A 101 -7.97 -17.88 11.08
CA PRO A 101 -7.91 -18.77 9.94
C PRO A 101 -8.14 -20.22 10.39
N ALA A 102 -8.52 -21.11 9.45
CA ALA A 102 -8.62 -22.53 9.74
C ALA A 102 -7.28 -23.17 10.15
N HIS A 103 -6.18 -22.71 9.53
CA HIS A 103 -4.81 -23.17 9.84
C HIS A 103 -3.82 -22.01 9.81
N TYR A 104 -3.76 -21.30 8.68
CA TYR A 104 -2.95 -20.10 8.45
C TYR A 104 -3.64 -19.26 7.37
N TYR A 105 -3.32 -17.98 7.27
CA TYR A 105 -3.72 -17.18 6.10
C TYR A 105 -2.76 -17.42 4.95
N SER A 106 -3.32 -17.43 3.76
CA SER A 106 -2.64 -17.46 2.48
C SER A 106 -3.02 -16.24 1.65
N GLU A 107 -2.38 -16.08 0.49
CA GLU A 107 -2.71 -15.02 -0.48
C GLU A 107 -4.22 -14.95 -0.78
N LYS A 108 -4.91 -16.10 -0.83
CA LYS A 108 -6.36 -16.18 -1.08
C LYS A 108 -7.21 -15.44 -0.06
N ASP A 109 -6.72 -15.29 1.16
CA ASP A 109 -7.44 -14.65 2.25
C ASP A 109 -7.28 -13.13 2.23
N PHE A 110 -6.25 -12.61 1.54
CA PHE A 110 -5.84 -11.20 1.66
C PHE A 110 -6.89 -10.24 1.10
N ALA A 111 -7.60 -10.59 0.02
CA ALA A 111 -8.67 -9.74 -0.52
C ALA A 111 -9.81 -9.55 0.50
N ALA A 112 -10.23 -10.63 1.19
CA ALA A 112 -11.26 -10.56 2.21
C ALA A 112 -10.81 -9.76 3.44
N LEU A 113 -9.56 -9.96 3.88
CA LEU A 113 -8.97 -9.20 4.99
C LEU A 113 -8.85 -7.70 4.67
N ALA A 114 -8.45 -7.37 3.44
CA ALA A 114 -8.35 -5.98 2.99
C ALA A 114 -9.72 -5.28 2.96
N GLU A 115 -10.76 -5.98 2.50
CA GLU A 115 -12.12 -5.45 2.50
C GLU A 115 -12.66 -5.23 3.92
N GLN A 116 -12.40 -6.15 4.85
CA GLN A 116 -12.74 -5.95 6.26
C GLN A 116 -12.02 -4.74 6.85
N ALA A 117 -10.74 -4.55 6.54
CA ALA A 117 -9.98 -3.39 6.97
C ALA A 117 -10.56 -2.08 6.40
N ARG A 118 -10.99 -2.06 5.12
CA ARG A 118 -11.67 -0.92 4.50
C ARG A 118 -12.94 -0.56 5.25
N LEU A 119 -13.81 -1.53 5.48
CA LEU A 119 -15.08 -1.33 6.20
C LEU A 119 -14.87 -0.81 7.62
N GLN A 120 -13.85 -1.28 8.32
CA GLN A 120 -13.54 -0.81 9.66
C GLN A 120 -13.00 0.64 9.66
N ASP A 121 -12.19 0.98 8.66
CA ASP A 121 -11.65 2.34 8.51
C ASP A 121 -12.73 3.35 8.16
N GLU A 122 -13.72 2.97 7.35
CA GLU A 122 -14.88 3.81 7.04
C GLU A 122 -15.70 4.11 8.30
N LYS A 123 -16.03 3.08 9.09
CA LYS A 123 -16.74 3.25 10.37
C LYS A 123 -16.01 4.18 11.33
N ASN A 124 -14.69 4.04 11.44
CA ASN A 124 -13.88 4.85 12.34
C ASN A 124 -13.73 6.30 11.85
N THR A 125 -13.68 6.52 10.53
CA THR A 125 -13.60 7.86 9.95
C THR A 125 -14.92 8.61 10.14
N GLU A 126 -16.06 7.93 10.00
CA GLU A 126 -17.37 8.52 10.31
C GLU A 126 -17.52 8.93 11.77
N SER A 127 -16.99 8.15 12.72
CA SER A 127 -17.10 8.49 14.14
C SER A 127 -16.19 9.66 14.53
N LEU A 128 -15.00 9.77 13.92
CA LEU A 128 -14.10 10.92 14.06
C LEU A 128 -14.71 12.23 13.53
N ASN A 129 -15.51 12.19 12.47
CA ASN A 129 -16.11 13.39 11.86
C ASN A 129 -17.41 13.85 12.55
N ARG A 130 -17.98 13.06 13.48
CA ARG A 130 -19.18 13.42 14.26
C ARG A 130 -18.84 14.06 15.61
N GLN A 131 -17.57 14.14 15.99
CA GLN A 131 -17.06 14.79 17.20
C GLN A 131 -16.52 16.17 16.86
#